data_AF-A0A2V7DFC6-F1
#
_entry.id   AF-A0A2V7DFC6-F1
#
_cell.length_a   1.000
_cell.length_b   1.000
_cell.length_c   1.000
_cell.angle_alpha   90.00
_cell.angle_beta   90.00
_cell.angle_gamma   90.00
#
_symmetry.space_group_name_H-M   'P 1'
#
loop_
_entity.id
_entity.type
_entity.pdbx_description
1 polymer ?
#
loop_
_entity_poly.entity_id
_entity_poly.type
_entity_poly.pdbx_seq_one_letter_code
_entity_poly.pdbx_strand_id
1 'polypeptide(L)'
;MALMAKPLRVIAALVVGLMGLAACGSSTSDTWTKPGVTEQQRGRDTLDCLTEARRVTPGPGGPVEQVNQDRYRRCMTDRGYTSVPAR
;
A
#
# COMPACT_ATOMS: atom_id res chain seq x y z
N MET A 1 20.39 -40.59 -30.78
CA MET A 1 19.83 -40.65 -29.41
C MET A 1 20.82 -40.00 -28.47
N ALA A 2 20.47 -38.84 -27.91
CA ALA A 2 21.17 -38.22 -26.78
C ALA A 2 20.14 -37.40 -26.00
N LEU A 3 19.69 -37.93 -24.86
CA LEU A 3 18.96 -37.18 -23.84
C LEU A 3 19.98 -36.31 -23.10
N MET A 4 19.76 -34.99 -23.05
CA MET A 4 20.42 -34.11 -22.08
C MET A 4 19.41 -33.14 -21.46
N ALA A 5 19.04 -33.49 -20.23
CA ALA A 5 18.82 -32.63 -19.06
C ALA A 5 18.02 -31.31 -19.17
N LYS A 6 16.75 -31.39 -18.75
CA LYS A 6 15.97 -30.43 -17.92
C LYS A 6 16.39 -28.93 -17.96
N PRO A 7 15.60 -28.04 -18.59
CA PRO A 7 15.68 -26.61 -18.31
C PRO A 7 14.73 -26.24 -17.14
N LEU A 8 14.81 -26.97 -16.03
CA LEU A 8 13.93 -26.79 -14.87
C LEU A 8 14.60 -25.92 -13.80
N ARG A 9 15.27 -24.84 -14.22
CA ARG A 9 15.93 -23.88 -13.31
C ARG A 9 15.88 -22.41 -13.75
N VAL A 10 15.41 -22.10 -14.97
CA VAL A 10 15.45 -20.72 -15.48
C VAL A 10 14.20 -19.91 -15.11
N ILE A 11 13.09 -20.57 -14.77
CA ILE A 11 11.82 -19.89 -14.46
C ILE A 11 11.82 -19.25 -13.06
N ALA A 12 12.71 -19.69 -12.14
CA ALA A 12 12.74 -19.20 -10.77
C ALA A 12 13.34 -17.78 -10.62
N ALA A 13 14.02 -17.24 -11.64
CA ALA A 13 14.72 -15.96 -11.54
C ALA A 13 13.86 -14.73 -11.86
N LEU A 14 12.65 -14.90 -12.41
CA LEU A 14 11.84 -13.78 -12.92
C LEU A 14 10.86 -13.18 -11.90
N VAL A 15 10.70 -13.79 -10.72
CA VAL A 15 9.71 -13.34 -9.72
C VAL A 15 10.29 -12.32 -8.72
N VAL A 16 11.61 -12.16 -8.65
CA VAL A 16 12.27 -11.29 -7.65
C VAL A 16 12.38 -9.82 -8.10
N GLY A 17 12.17 -9.52 -9.38
CA GLY A 17 12.47 -8.20 -9.95
C GLY A 17 11.37 -7.13 -9.86
N LEU A 18 10.15 -7.46 -9.40
CA LEU A 18 8.98 -6.57 -9.52
C LEU A 18 8.54 -5.88 -8.22
N MET A 19 9.26 -6.02 -7.10
CA MET A 19 8.89 -5.39 -5.82
C MET A 19 9.40 -3.94 -5.63
N GLY A 20 10.03 -3.33 -6.63
CA GLY A 20 10.78 -2.07 -6.44
C GLY A 20 10.06 -0.75 -6.72
N LEU A 21 8.79 -0.73 -7.15
CA LEU A 21 8.19 0.49 -7.73
C LEU A 21 7.08 1.16 -6.90
N ALA A 22 6.89 0.80 -5.63
CA ALA A 22 5.81 1.35 -4.79
C ALA A 22 6.26 2.33 -3.69
N ALA A 23 7.45 2.93 -3.79
CA ALA A 23 7.97 3.86 -2.78
C ALA A 23 8.23 5.27 -3.34
N CYS A 24 7.33 5.79 -4.18
CA CYS A 24 7.27 7.23 -4.48
C CYS A 24 6.02 7.80 -3.81
N GLY A 25 6.10 8.03 -2.51
CA GLY A 25 4.98 8.50 -1.70
C GLY A 25 5.40 8.96 -0.31
N SER A 26 6.52 9.67 -0.19
CA SER A 26 6.96 10.28 1.07
C SER A 26 6.10 11.51 1.39
N SER A 27 4.82 11.30 1.69
CA SER A 27 4.07 12.19 2.57
C SER A 27 4.18 11.59 3.96
N THR A 28 4.52 12.39 4.96
CA THR A 28 4.63 12.01 6.39
C THR A 28 3.40 11.23 6.87
N SER A 29 3.38 9.93 6.60
CA SER A 29 2.28 9.03 6.88
C SER A 29 2.84 7.95 7.77
N ASP A 30 2.17 7.76 8.90
CA ASP A 30 2.54 6.75 9.88
C ASP A 30 2.81 5.41 9.18
N THR A 31 3.86 4.71 9.61
CA THR A 31 4.12 3.37 9.10
C THR A 31 3.09 2.42 9.72
N TRP A 32 2.17 1.91 8.90
CA TRP A 32 1.13 1.00 9.35
C TRP A 32 1.61 -0.46 9.33
N THR A 33 1.43 -1.14 10.45
CA THR A 33 1.88 -2.53 10.64
C THR A 33 0.73 -3.41 11.11
N LYS A 34 0.65 -4.64 10.59
CA LYS A 34 -0.32 -5.67 10.99
C LYS A 34 0.30 -7.06 10.76
N PRO A 35 0.33 -7.95 11.76
CA PRO A 35 0.92 -9.28 11.61
C PRO A 35 0.23 -10.11 10.52
N GLY A 36 1.03 -10.86 9.74
CA GLY A 36 0.51 -11.81 8.75
C GLY A 36 -0.07 -11.18 7.48
N VAL A 37 0.05 -9.86 7.29
CA VAL A 37 -0.46 -9.17 6.10
C VAL A 37 0.65 -8.89 5.10
N THR A 38 0.35 -9.12 3.82
CA THR A 38 1.29 -8.81 2.73
C THR A 38 1.31 -7.31 2.44
N GLU A 39 2.43 -6.84 1.91
CA GLU A 39 2.58 -5.47 1.42
C GLU A 39 1.48 -5.04 0.45
N GLN A 40 1.09 -5.94 -0.45
CA GLN A 40 0.02 -5.67 -1.40
C GLN A 40 -1.35 -5.48 -0.71
N GLN A 41 -1.66 -6.31 0.29
CA GLN A 41 -2.89 -6.16 1.05
C GLN A 41 -2.87 -4.87 1.88
N ARG A 42 -1.73 -4.52 2.49
CA ARG A 42 -1.57 -3.22 3.17
C ARG A 42 -1.79 -2.05 2.23
N GLY A 43 -1.26 -2.11 1.01
CA GLY A 43 -1.48 -1.10 -0.03
C GLY A 43 -2.95 -0.96 -0.39
N ARG A 44 -3.67 -2.08 -0.58
CA ARG A 44 -5.13 -2.06 -0.82
C ARG A 44 -5.90 -1.44 0.34
N ASP A 45 -5.63 -1.89 1.56
CA ASP A 45 -6.29 -1.36 2.77
C ASP A 45 -6.05 0.14 2.94
N THR A 46 -4.82 0.59 2.67
CA THR A 46 -4.45 2.01 2.68
C THR A 46 -5.28 2.81 1.67
N LEU A 47 -5.38 2.34 0.43
CA LEU A 47 -6.13 3.02 -0.63
C LEU A 47 -7.63 3.06 -0.35
N ASP A 48 -8.18 1.97 0.18
CA ASP A 48 -9.58 1.92 0.62
C ASP A 48 -9.83 2.98 1.71
N CYS A 49 -8.99 2.99 2.75
CA CYS A 49 -9.13 3.93 3.86
C CYS A 49 -8.91 5.38 3.43
N LEU A 50 -7.99 5.65 2.51
CA LEU A 50 -7.83 6.98 1.92
C LEU A 50 -9.08 7.41 1.16
N THR A 51 -9.66 6.50 0.38
CA THR A 51 -10.90 6.75 -0.38
C THR A 51 -12.07 7.07 0.53
N GLU A 52 -12.24 6.33 1.62
CA GLU A 52 -13.25 6.62 2.63
C GLU A 52 -13.00 7.96 3.34
N ALA A 53 -11.73 8.28 3.60
CA ALA A 53 -11.31 9.49 4.29
C ALA A 53 -11.43 10.76 3.44
N ARG A 54 -11.61 10.66 2.12
CA ARG A 54 -11.74 11.84 1.26
C ARG A 54 -13.03 12.59 1.56
N ARG A 55 -12.91 13.90 1.61
CA ARG A 55 -14.01 14.84 1.71
C ARG A 55 -13.83 15.91 0.66
N VAL A 56 -14.89 16.18 -0.08
CA VAL A 56 -14.94 17.29 -1.02
C VAL A 56 -15.64 18.44 -0.32
N THR A 57 -14.94 19.56 -0.16
CA THR A 57 -15.50 20.77 0.47
C THR A 57 -15.66 21.85 -0.59
N PRO A 58 -16.84 22.50 -0.72
CA PRO A 58 -17.00 23.64 -1.59
C PRO A 58 -16.10 24.81 -1.16
N GLY A 59 -15.45 25.48 -2.12
CA GLY A 59 -14.65 26.66 -1.87
C GLY A 59 -14.85 27.75 -2.93
N PRO A 60 -14.36 28.98 -2.69
CA PRO A 60 -14.51 30.10 -3.63
C PRO A 60 -13.92 29.84 -5.03
N GLY A 61 -12.97 28.90 -5.15
CA GLY A 61 -12.35 28.48 -6.41
C GLY A 61 -12.85 27.13 -6.94
N GLY A 62 -13.95 26.59 -6.40
CA GLY A 62 -14.47 25.26 -6.74
C GLY A 62 -14.28 24.22 -5.63
N PRO A 63 -14.71 22.97 -5.86
CA PRO A 63 -14.58 21.90 -4.88
C PRO A 63 -13.12 21.55 -4.60
N VAL A 64 -12.74 21.49 -3.32
CA VAL A 64 -11.41 21.07 -2.87
C VAL A 64 -11.51 19.71 -2.21
N GLU A 65 -10.72 18.75 -2.70
CA GLU A 65 -10.60 17.44 -2.09
C GLU A 65 -9.59 17.48 -0.96
N GLN A 66 -9.98 17.00 0.22
CA GLN A 66 -9.13 16.89 1.40
C GLN A 66 -9.29 15.51 2.02
N VAL A 67 -8.19 14.97 2.55
CA VAL A 67 -8.22 13.72 3.31
C VAL A 67 -8.43 14.04 4.79
N ASN A 68 -9.50 13.52 5.38
CA ASN A 68 -9.70 13.59 6.82
C ASN A 68 -8.78 12.58 7.51
N GLN A 69 -7.69 13.08 8.10
CA GLN A 69 -6.65 12.24 8.72
C GLN A 69 -7.17 11.42 9.90
N ASP A 70 -8.16 11.90 10.65
CA ASP A 70 -8.77 11.13 11.75
C ASP A 70 -9.56 9.93 11.22
N ARG A 71 -10.30 10.12 10.12
CA ARG A 71 -11.05 9.04 9.48
C ARG A 71 -10.11 8.01 8.87
N TYR A 72 -9.04 8.45 8.22
CA TYR A 72 -8.01 7.56 7.69
C TYR A 72 -7.38 6.72 8.81
N ARG A 73 -6.95 7.36 9.90
CA ARG A 73 -6.36 6.68 11.06
C ARG A 73 -7.32 5.67 11.67
N ARG A 74 -8.59 6.06 11.89
CA ARG A 74 -9.61 5.15 12.43
C ARG A 74 -9.85 3.94 11.52
N CYS A 75 -9.98 4.15 10.21
CA CYS A 75 -10.15 3.05 9.27
C CYS A 75 -8.98 2.06 9.33
N MET A 76 -7.75 2.55 9.39
CA MET A 76 -6.56 1.70 9.51
C MET A 76 -6.56 0.93 10.85
N THR A 77 -6.88 1.59 11.97
CA THR A 77 -6.94 0.93 13.27
C THR A 77 -8.07 -0.10 13.37
N ASP A 78 -9.23 0.18 12.78
CA ASP A 78 -10.39 -0.73 12.76
C ASP A 78 -10.09 -1.99 11.92
N ARG A 79 -9.24 -1.86 10.90
CA ARG A 79 -8.68 -2.99 10.14
C ARG A 79 -7.59 -3.74 10.92
N GLY A 80 -7.22 -3.29 12.12
CA GLY A 80 -6.23 -3.93 12.99
C GLY A 80 -4.79 -3.53 12.70
N TYR A 81 -4.56 -2.40 12.03
CA TYR A 81 -3.23 -1.84 11.86
C TYR A 81 -2.83 -0.96 13.04
N THR A 82 -1.55 -0.99 13.37
CA THR A 82 -0.92 -0.09 14.34
C THR A 82 0.02 0.86 13.63
N SER A 83 -0.10 2.16 13.90
CA SER A 83 0.81 3.18 13.40
C SER A 83 2.07 3.23 14.25
N VAL A 84 3.23 3.29 13.58
CA VAL A 84 4.48 3.72 14.18
C VAL A 84 4.79 5.11 13.61
N PRO A 85 5.10 6.13 14.45
CA PRO A 85 5.49 7.43 13.95
C PRO A 85 6.64 7.27 12.96
N ALA A 86 6.55 7.92 11.80
CA ALA A 86 7.68 8.01 10.89
C ALA A 86 8.80 8.80 11.61
N ARG A 87 9.94 8.15 11.83
CA ARG A 87 11.09 8.71 12.56
C ARG A 87 11.86 9.72 11.71
#